data_AF-A0A528GQF1-F1
#
_entry.id   AF-A0A528GQF1-F1
#
_cell.length_a   1.000
_cell.length_b   1.000
_cell.length_c   1.000
_cell.angle_alpha   90.00
_cell.angle_beta   90.00
_cell.angle_gamma   90.00
#
_symmetry.space_group_name_H-M   'P 1'
#
loop_
_entity.id
_entity.type
_entity.pdbx_description
1 polymer ?
#
loop_
_entity_poly.entity_id
_entity_poly.type
_entity_poly.pdbx_seq_one_letter_code
_entity_poly.pdbx_strand_id
1 'polypeptide(L)'
;LTVLFILSAVSGVGKGVQFLSNLNMVIALLLLLFLAIIGPTVFIFDTLIESLGYYLSDLVSMSFRTAAFSDGKWLGSWTIFYWAWWISWAPFVGVFIARISRGRTIREFIIGVLLIPSAVTFFWFTVMGGTALHS
;
A
#
# COMPACT_ATOMS: atom_id res chain seq x y z
N LEU A 1 -19.19 -11.41 2.34
CA LEU A 1 -18.81 -9.98 2.52
C LEU A 1 -19.98 -9.02 2.26
N THR A 2 -20.66 -9.14 1.13
CA THR A 2 -21.68 -8.18 0.64
C THR A 2 -22.85 -7.98 1.61
N VAL A 3 -23.38 -9.06 2.21
CA VAL A 3 -24.49 -8.99 3.16
C VAL A 3 -24.09 -8.32 4.48
N LEU A 4 -22.89 -8.62 5.00
CA LEU A 4 -22.35 -8.00 6.21
C LEU A 4 -22.09 -6.51 6.01
N PHE A 5 -21.63 -6.11 4.82
CA PHE A 5 -21.40 -4.71 4.46
C PHE A 5 -22.73 -3.94 4.38
N ILE A 6 -23.76 -4.52 3.77
CA ILE A 6 -25.11 -3.92 3.69
C ILE A 6 -25.73 -3.80 5.09
N LEU A 7 -25.64 -4.82 5.93
CA LEU A 7 -26.17 -4.77 7.31
C LEU A 7 -25.44 -3.73 8.17
N SER A 8 -24.12 -3.57 8.00
CA SER A 8 -23.36 -2.50 8.66
C SER A 8 -23.69 -1.11 8.10
N ALA A 9 -24.07 -1.01 6.82
CA ALA A 9 -24.47 0.25 6.20
C ALA A 9 -25.87 0.71 6.68
N VAL A 10 -26.77 -0.22 6.99
CA VAL A 10 -28.15 0.10 7.42
C VAL A 10 -28.26 0.35 8.93
N SER A 11 -27.36 -0.19 9.76
CA SER A 11 -27.44 -0.14 11.24
C SER A 11 -26.82 1.10 11.91
N GLY A 12 -26.20 2.01 11.16
CA GLY A 12 -25.57 3.23 11.72
C GLY A 12 -24.09 3.31 11.37
N VAL A 13 -23.82 3.75 10.14
CA VAL A 13 -22.52 3.70 9.44
C VAL A 13 -21.38 4.38 10.18
N GLY A 14 -21.62 5.51 10.85
CA GLY A 14 -20.54 6.36 11.36
C GLY A 14 -19.66 5.68 12.41
N LYS A 15 -20.27 5.13 13.46
CA LYS A 15 -19.53 4.52 14.58
C LYS A 15 -19.05 3.10 14.25
N GLY A 16 -19.84 2.32 13.53
CA GLY A 16 -19.50 0.95 13.15
C GLY A 16 -18.32 0.87 12.17
N VAL A 17 -18.33 1.70 11.12
CA VAL A 17 -17.22 1.74 10.15
C VAL A 17 -15.94 2.26 10.81
N GLN A 18 -16.03 3.26 11.68
CA GLN A 18 -14.87 3.76 12.42
C GLN A 18 -14.27 2.69 13.34
N PHE A 19 -15.10 1.94 14.07
CA PHE A 19 -14.64 0.85 14.93
C PHE A 19 -13.99 -0.27 14.12
N LEU A 20 -14.64 -0.74 13.04
CA LEU A 20 -14.11 -1.77 12.17
C LEU A 20 -12.81 -1.34 11.47
N SER A 21 -12.72 -0.09 11.03
CA SER A 21 -11.51 0.47 10.42
C SER A 21 -10.35 0.52 11.43
N ASN A 22 -10.60 1.01 12.66
CA ASN A 22 -9.60 1.02 13.72
C ASN A 22 -9.15 -0.40 14.11
N LEU A 23 -10.10 -1.32 14.25
CA LEU A 23 -9.79 -2.72 14.54
C LEU A 23 -8.95 -3.35 13.43
N ASN A 24 -9.30 -3.12 12.15
CA ASN A 24 -8.52 -3.60 11.01
C ASN A 24 -7.09 -3.05 11.03
N MET A 25 -6.90 -1.77 11.35
CA MET A 25 -5.58 -1.17 11.48
C MET A 25 -4.76 -1.81 12.61
N VAL A 26 -5.38 -2.08 13.77
CA VAL A 26 -4.71 -2.76 14.89
C VAL A 26 -4.33 -4.19 14.52
N ILE A 27 -5.25 -4.95 13.90
CA ILE A 27 -4.98 -6.32 13.46
C ILE A 27 -3.86 -6.35 12.41
N ALA A 28 -3.89 -5.46 11.43
CA ALA A 28 -2.85 -5.37 10.40
C ALA A 28 -1.48 -5.03 11.02
N LEU A 29 -1.44 -4.10 11.98
CA LEU A 29 -0.21 -3.76 12.70
C LEU A 29 0.31 -4.93 13.52
N LEU A 30 -0.56 -5.62 14.27
CA LEU A 30 -0.19 -6.78 15.06
C LEU A 30 0.33 -7.92 14.18
N LEU A 31 -0.31 -8.19 13.04
CA LEU A 31 0.13 -9.19 12.07
C LEU A 31 1.53 -8.86 11.53
N LEU A 32 1.73 -7.61 11.12
CA LEU A 32 3.00 -7.14 10.58
C LEU A 32 4.12 -7.20 11.63
N LEU A 33 3.86 -6.82 12.88
CA LEU A 33 4.84 -6.94 13.97
C LEU A 33 5.10 -8.42 14.33
N PHE A 34 4.05 -9.24 14.37
CA PHE A 34 4.18 -10.67 14.62
C PHE A 34 5.10 -11.34 13.59
N LEU A 35 4.86 -11.10 12.30
CA LEU A 35 5.70 -11.65 11.23
C LEU A 35 7.12 -11.06 11.24
N ALA A 36 7.28 -9.77 11.55
CA ALA A 36 8.61 -9.16 11.64
C ALA A 36 9.47 -9.74 12.79
N ILE A 37 8.84 -10.13 13.90
CA ILE A 37 9.53 -10.67 15.09
C ILE A 37 9.74 -12.19 15.00
N ILE A 38 8.74 -12.93 14.53
CA ILE A 38 8.81 -14.40 14.42
C ILE A 38 9.57 -14.83 13.16
N GLY A 39 9.47 -14.04 12.09
CA GLY A 39 10.21 -14.26 10.86
C GLY A 39 11.70 -13.94 11.00
N PRO A 40 12.48 -14.08 9.91
CA PRO A 40 13.91 -13.82 9.93
C PRO A 40 14.18 -12.29 10.00
N THR A 41 14.11 -11.72 11.19
CA THR A 41 14.14 -10.25 11.41
C THR A 41 15.33 -9.56 10.74
N VAL A 42 16.55 -10.12 10.87
CA VAL A 42 17.75 -9.56 10.24
C VAL A 42 17.60 -9.52 8.72
N PHE A 43 17.16 -10.63 8.12
CA PHE A 43 16.92 -10.71 6.68
C PHE A 43 15.86 -9.72 6.21
N ILE A 44 14.79 -9.51 6.98
CA ILE A 44 13.75 -8.51 6.66
C ILE A 44 14.36 -7.10 6.63
N PHE A 45 15.17 -6.72 7.62
CA PHE A 45 15.78 -5.39 7.63
C PHE A 45 16.83 -5.20 6.52
N ASP A 46 17.64 -6.22 6.24
CA ASP A 46 18.58 -6.19 5.11
C ASP A 46 17.83 -6.03 3.78
N THR A 47 16.77 -6.84 3.58
CA THR A 47 15.90 -6.76 2.40
C THR A 47 15.25 -5.39 2.27
N LEU A 48 14.88 -4.74 3.37
CA LEU A 48 14.23 -3.42 3.36
C LEU A 48 15.18 -2.36 2.80
N ILE A 49 16.43 -2.36 3.29
CA ILE A 49 17.46 -1.42 2.85
C ILE A 49 17.81 -1.68 1.38
N GLU A 50 17.99 -2.94 1.01
CA GLU A 50 18.34 -3.34 -0.35
C GLU A 50 17.21 -3.02 -1.34
N SER A 51 15.96 -3.33 -1.00
CA SER A 51 14.78 -3.02 -1.81
C SER A 51 14.60 -1.51 -2.01
N LEU A 52 14.93 -0.70 -1.00
CA LEU A 52 14.91 0.75 -1.13
C LEU A 52 16.00 1.23 -2.11
N GLY A 53 17.20 0.66 -2.03
CA GLY A 53 18.29 0.92 -2.97
C GLY A 53 17.88 0.59 -4.41
N TYR A 54 17.32 -0.61 -4.64
CA TYR A 54 16.84 -1.04 -5.95
C TYR A 54 15.69 -0.19 -6.48
N TYR A 55 14.74 0.18 -5.61
CA TYR A 55 13.66 1.06 -6.02
C TYR A 55 14.19 2.39 -6.56
N LEU A 56 15.18 2.98 -5.88
CA LEU A 56 15.77 4.25 -6.31
C LEU A 56 16.64 4.12 -7.56
N SER A 57 17.40 3.02 -7.70
CA SER A 57 18.23 2.80 -8.90
C SER A 57 17.38 2.56 -10.15
N ASP A 58 16.30 1.78 -10.00
CA ASP A 58 15.53 1.29 -11.13
C ASP A 58 14.34 2.19 -11.47
N LEU A 59 14.08 3.21 -10.65
CA LEU A 59 12.94 4.12 -10.79
C LEU A 59 12.79 4.65 -12.21
N VAL A 60 13.89 5.16 -12.79
CA VAL A 60 13.87 5.72 -14.15
C VAL A 60 13.58 4.62 -15.17
N SER A 61 14.31 3.51 -15.12
CA SER A 61 14.15 2.42 -16.08
C SER A 61 12.75 1.81 -16.06
N MET A 62 12.20 1.54 -14.87
CA MET A 62 10.85 1.00 -14.70
C MET A 62 9.77 2.00 -15.10
N SER A 63 9.98 3.31 -14.88
CA SER A 63 9.01 4.35 -15.27
C SER A 63 8.83 4.44 -16.78
N PHE A 64 9.90 4.20 -17.56
CA PHE A 64 9.87 4.23 -19.02
C PHE A 64 9.77 2.84 -19.66
N ARG A 65 9.57 1.78 -18.86
CA ARG A 65 9.50 0.41 -19.38
C ARG A 65 8.26 0.25 -20.25
N THR A 66 8.49 -0.02 -21.53
CA THR A 66 7.45 -0.37 -22.50
C THR A 66 7.65 -1.80 -23.01
N ALA A 67 6.66 -2.30 -23.74
CA ALA A 67 6.73 -3.60 -24.40
C ALA A 67 7.40 -3.53 -25.79
N ALA A 68 8.24 -2.52 -26.06
CA ALA A 68 8.82 -2.30 -27.40
C ALA A 68 9.62 -3.50 -27.93
N PHE A 69 10.18 -4.32 -27.04
CA PHE A 69 11.01 -5.47 -27.37
C PHE A 69 10.51 -6.78 -26.72
N SER A 70 9.27 -6.83 -26.22
CA SER A 70 8.69 -8.02 -25.57
C SER A 70 7.21 -8.18 -25.90
N ASP A 71 6.62 -9.34 -25.58
CA ASP A 71 5.21 -9.63 -25.86
C ASP A 71 4.20 -8.79 -25.04
N GLY A 72 4.69 -7.94 -24.14
CA GLY A 72 3.91 -7.02 -23.31
C GLY A 72 3.00 -7.68 -22.29
N LYS A 73 2.93 -9.01 -22.20
CA LYS A 73 1.96 -9.70 -21.33
C LYS A 73 2.21 -9.38 -19.86
N TRP A 74 3.46 -9.44 -19.43
CA TRP A 74 3.83 -9.09 -18.06
C TRP A 74 3.52 -7.61 -17.76
N LEU A 75 3.82 -6.71 -18.70
CA LEU A 75 3.54 -5.28 -18.53
C LEU A 75 2.04 -5.01 -18.40
N GLY A 76 1.21 -5.71 -19.19
CA GLY A 76 -0.24 -5.68 -19.15
C GLY A 76 -0.80 -6.18 -17.81
N SER A 77 -0.37 -7.37 -17.36
CA SER A 77 -0.88 -8.01 -16.14
C SER A 77 -0.43 -7.35 -14.84
N TRP A 78 0.68 -6.61 -14.85
CA TRP A 78 1.23 -5.97 -13.66
C TRP A 78 1.14 -4.44 -13.77
N THR A 79 2.06 -3.84 -14.50
CA THR A 79 2.26 -2.38 -14.46
C THR A 79 1.02 -1.63 -14.95
N ILE A 80 0.54 -1.95 -16.16
CA ILE A 80 -0.63 -1.28 -16.75
C ILE A 80 -1.89 -1.56 -15.93
N PHE A 81 -2.06 -2.79 -15.44
CA PHE A 81 -3.15 -3.13 -14.54
C PHE A 81 -3.17 -2.27 -13.28
N TYR A 82 -2.04 -2.15 -12.58
CA TYR A 82 -1.96 -1.31 -11.38
C TYR A 82 -2.19 0.17 -11.68
N TRP A 83 -1.64 0.70 -12.78
CA TRP A 83 -1.92 2.07 -13.22
C TRP A 83 -3.43 2.30 -13.43
N ALA A 84 -4.09 1.42 -14.19
CA ALA A 84 -5.53 1.53 -14.46
C ALA A 84 -6.36 1.41 -13.16
N TRP A 85 -5.99 0.46 -12.29
CA TRP A 85 -6.64 0.28 -11.00
C TRP A 85 -6.53 1.54 -10.13
N TRP A 86 -5.32 2.06 -9.91
CA TRP A 86 -5.12 3.25 -9.07
C TRP A 86 -5.82 4.48 -9.63
N ILE A 87 -5.79 4.70 -10.95
CA ILE A 87 -6.49 5.81 -11.60
C ILE A 87 -8.01 5.71 -11.37
N SER A 88 -8.58 4.50 -11.48
CA SER A 88 -10.02 4.30 -11.24
C SER A 88 -10.45 4.59 -9.80
N TRP A 89 -9.54 4.44 -8.83
CA TRP A 89 -9.78 4.71 -7.41
C TRP A 89 -9.40 6.13 -6.98
N ALA A 90 -8.63 6.86 -7.80
CA ALA A 90 -8.13 8.20 -7.48
C ALA A 90 -9.23 9.20 -7.08
N PRO A 91 -10.43 9.24 -7.71
CA PRO A 91 -11.49 10.16 -7.28
C PRO A 91 -11.97 9.90 -5.84
N PHE A 92 -12.09 8.63 -5.46
CA PHE A 92 -12.54 8.25 -4.11
C PHE A 92 -11.46 8.58 -3.06
N VAL A 93 -10.23 8.14 -3.30
CA VAL A 93 -9.10 8.35 -2.38
C VAL A 93 -8.78 9.84 -2.26
N GLY A 94 -8.79 10.58 -3.37
CA GLY A 94 -8.51 12.02 -3.40
C GLY A 94 -9.49 12.83 -2.54
N VAL A 95 -10.78 12.55 -2.63
CA VAL A 95 -11.80 13.22 -1.79
C VAL A 95 -11.63 12.85 -0.32
N PHE A 96 -11.32 11.59 -0.01
CA PHE A 96 -11.07 11.16 1.37
C PHE A 96 -9.87 11.89 1.98
N ILE A 97 -8.72 11.89 1.30
CA ILE A 97 -7.49 12.53 1.78
C ILE A 97 -7.68 14.06 1.89
N ALA A 98 -8.36 14.68 0.94
CA ALA A 98 -8.66 16.12 1.00
C ALA A 98 -9.48 16.49 2.25
N ARG A 99 -10.46 15.66 2.63
CA ARG A 99 -11.30 15.89 3.82
C ARG A 99 -10.50 15.81 5.13
N ILE A 100 -9.60 14.83 5.25
CA ILE A 100 -8.78 14.65 6.47
C ILE A 100 -7.58 15.61 6.53
N SER A 101 -7.25 16.31 5.44
CA SER A 101 -6.09 17.20 5.35
C SER A 101 -6.43 18.69 5.51
N ARG A 102 -7.62 19.01 6.06
CA ARG A 102 -8.06 20.39 6.27
C ARG A 102 -7.08 21.16 7.17
N GLY A 103 -6.62 22.33 6.71
CA GLY A 103 -5.70 23.19 7.47
C GLY A 103 -4.21 22.85 7.30
N ARG A 104 -3.85 21.87 6.47
CA ARG A 104 -2.45 21.60 6.10
C ARG A 104 -2.00 22.49 4.96
N THR A 105 -0.71 22.83 4.94
CA THR A 105 -0.09 23.44 3.77
C THR A 105 0.02 22.43 2.62
N ILE A 106 0.11 22.92 1.39
CA ILE A 106 0.28 22.06 0.20
C ILE A 106 1.54 21.18 0.34
N ARG A 107 2.62 21.73 0.91
CA ARG A 107 3.87 20.99 1.13
C ARG A 107 3.69 19.82 2.10
N GLU A 108 3.08 20.07 3.26
CA GLU A 108 2.80 19.02 4.25
C GLU A 108 1.88 17.95 3.69
N PHE A 109 0.87 18.36 2.91
CA PHE A 109 -0.04 17.45 2.23
C PHE A 109 0.71 16.53 1.26
N ILE A 110 1.50 17.08 0.34
CA ILE A 110 2.23 16.29 -0.66
C ILE A 110 3.21 15.33 0.01
N ILE A 111 4.01 15.82 0.96
CA ILE A 111 5.00 14.99 1.65
C ILE A 111 4.32 13.88 2.46
N GLY A 112 3.25 14.20 3.20
CA GLY A 112 2.53 13.22 4.00
C GLY A 112 1.87 12.13 3.15
N VAL A 113 1.21 12.51 2.06
CA VAL A 113 0.49 11.58 1.16
C VAL A 113 1.45 10.70 0.36
N LEU A 114 2.65 11.19 0.05
CA LEU A 114 3.67 10.38 -0.63
C LEU A 114 4.43 9.49 0.35
N LEU A 115 5.03 10.06 1.39
CA LEU A 115 5.99 9.32 2.22
C LEU A 115 5.33 8.31 3.17
N ILE A 116 4.21 8.67 3.81
CA ILE A 116 3.60 7.80 4.83
C ILE A 116 3.09 6.50 4.20
N PRO A 117 2.26 6.52 3.13
CA PRO A 117 1.78 5.29 2.51
C PRO A 117 2.89 4.49 1.84
N SER A 118 3.86 5.15 1.19
CA SER A 118 5.01 4.46 0.61
C SER A 118 5.81 3.72 1.67
N ALA A 119 6.15 4.35 2.81
CA ALA A 119 6.90 3.70 3.88
C ALA A 119 6.18 2.46 4.44
N VAL A 120 4.86 2.58 4.69
CA VAL A 120 4.03 1.45 5.12
C VAL A 120 4.03 0.34 4.07
N THR A 121 3.96 0.69 2.78
CA THR A 121 3.96 -0.26 1.67
C THR A 121 5.29 -0.99 1.55
N PHE A 122 6.42 -0.28 1.64
CA PHE A 122 7.76 -0.88 1.68
C PHE A 122 7.86 -1.88 2.82
N PHE A 123 7.52 -1.46 4.03
CA PHE A 123 7.61 -2.34 5.19
C PHE A 123 6.70 -3.57 5.07
N TRP A 124 5.47 -3.38 4.59
CA TRP A 124 4.51 -4.46 4.38
C TRP A 124 5.04 -5.50 3.37
N PHE A 125 5.49 -5.05 2.19
CA PHE A 125 5.99 -5.96 1.16
C PHE A 125 7.31 -6.63 1.56
N THR A 126 8.20 -5.95 2.28
CA THR A 126 9.42 -6.56 2.78
C THR A 126 9.12 -7.63 3.82
N VAL A 127 8.25 -7.38 4.80
CA VAL A 127 7.89 -8.38 5.82
C VAL A 127 7.16 -9.56 5.20
N MET A 128 6.11 -9.31 4.41
CA MET A 128 5.29 -10.37 3.82
C MET A 128 6.05 -11.13 2.72
N GLY A 129 6.73 -10.41 1.84
CA GLY A 129 7.48 -10.98 0.71
C GLY A 129 8.78 -11.65 1.16
N GLY A 130 9.53 -11.04 2.08
CA GLY A 130 10.75 -11.62 2.63
C GLY A 130 10.47 -12.91 3.39
N THR A 131 9.39 -12.95 4.19
CA THR A 131 8.97 -14.18 4.88
C THR A 131 8.55 -15.27 3.89
N ALA A 132 7.87 -14.91 2.80
CA ALA A 132 7.45 -15.87 1.77
C ALA A 132 8.59 -16.37 0.86
N LEU A 133 9.66 -15.58 0.70
CA LEU A 133 10.84 -15.96 -0.09
C LEU A 133 11.84 -16.81 0.72
N HIS A 134 11.83 -16.67 2.04
CA HIS A 134 12.72 -17.38 2.96
C HIS A 134 12.06 -18.60 3.64
N SER A 135 10.86 -18.99 3.21
CA SER A 135 10.11 -20.15 3.70
C SER A 135 10.20 -21.35 2.76
#